data_AF-A0A251SWL1-F1
#
_entry.id   AF-A0A251SWL1-F1
#
_cell.length_a   1.000
_cell.length_b   1.000
_cell.length_c   1.000
_cell.angle_alpha   90.00
_cell.angle_beta   90.00
_cell.angle_gamma   90.00
#
_symmetry.space_group_name_H-M   'P 1'
#
loop_
_entity.id
_entity.type
_entity.pdbx_description
1 polymer ?
#
loop_
_entity_poly.entity_id
_entity_poly.type
_entity_poly.pdbx_seq_one_letter_code
_entity_poly.pdbx_strand_id
1 'polypeptide(L)'
;MKYAVQTSALSHKWEHIWTSIRCLNFNICAFRTPRLFAKFVKDALSHQNNHVEESKVQLTITGAATPSVVKSIVNNVYLHNVRDLNMTWLTTRKFHQFPECLFSSDTLKHLTLATGDQSFYLHKASCIPKVAWNFPALETLCLRSMHLGDKGDESLDLFSKCVNLRDLTLHNCCMYGLKIFNICAPELTNLTIRATSYPDVVHVVAPKLENLTASVRGTINRFPFKYVSLQLSTEGFDSLEKVNLSLSMPYYEPKRFFPLLLSLFQKLHSTKYLVINLDIIEVLILTLFLLYVA
;
A
#
# COMPACT_ATOMS: atom_id res chain seq x y z
N MET A 1 15.27 -18.61 -2.85
CA MET A 1 14.91 -19.70 -3.77
C MET A 1 16.09 -20.28 -4.55
N LYS A 2 16.90 -19.47 -5.26
CA LYS A 2 17.99 -19.95 -6.14
C LYS A 2 18.88 -21.03 -5.51
N TYR A 3 19.42 -20.78 -4.31
CA TYR A 3 20.30 -21.73 -3.64
C TYR A 3 19.60 -23.02 -3.24
N ALA A 4 18.34 -22.95 -2.80
CA ALA A 4 17.57 -24.14 -2.42
C ALA A 4 17.41 -25.11 -3.60
N VAL A 5 17.11 -24.58 -4.80
CA VAL A 5 17.00 -25.37 -6.05
C VAL A 5 18.38 -25.90 -6.49
N GLN A 6 19.45 -25.13 -6.30
CA GLN A 6 20.80 -25.60 -6.62
C GLN A 6 21.25 -26.73 -5.69
N THR A 7 20.98 -26.62 -4.39
CA THR A 7 21.32 -27.65 -3.40
C THR A 7 20.44 -28.89 -3.54
N SER A 8 19.20 -28.76 -3.99
CA SER A 8 18.33 -29.92 -4.23
C SER A 8 18.83 -30.80 -5.38
N ALA A 9 19.54 -30.23 -6.36
CA ALA A 9 20.18 -31.00 -7.42
C ALA A 9 21.38 -31.83 -6.93
N LEU A 10 21.89 -31.57 -5.72
CA LEU A 10 23.01 -32.30 -5.13
C LEU A 10 22.57 -33.57 -4.37
N SER A 11 21.27 -33.80 -4.20
CA SER A 11 20.75 -34.97 -3.48
C SER A 11 19.29 -35.28 -3.82
N HIS A 12 19.03 -36.52 -4.24
CA HIS A 12 17.66 -37.01 -4.53
C HIS A 12 16.68 -36.85 -3.35
N LYS A 13 17.17 -36.83 -2.10
CA LYS A 13 16.30 -36.56 -0.92
C LYS A 13 15.74 -35.14 -0.91
N TRP A 14 16.47 -34.18 -1.48
CA TRP A 14 16.11 -32.76 -1.47
C TRP A 14 15.47 -32.28 -2.77
N GLU A 15 15.55 -33.09 -3.83
CA GLU A 15 15.05 -32.82 -5.18
C GLU A 15 13.57 -32.37 -5.18
N HIS A 16 12.72 -33.01 -4.37
CA HIS A 16 11.28 -32.74 -4.29
C HIS A 16 10.86 -31.87 -3.10
N ILE A 17 11.78 -31.54 -2.18
CA ILE A 17 11.43 -30.77 -0.98
C ILE A 17 11.11 -29.32 -1.35
N TRP A 18 11.86 -28.75 -2.29
CA TRP A 18 11.67 -27.35 -2.66
C TRP A 18 10.38 -27.10 -3.45
N THR A 19 9.87 -28.09 -4.20
CA THR A 19 8.63 -27.99 -4.98
C THR A 19 7.38 -27.93 -4.11
N SER A 20 7.50 -28.36 -2.85
CA SER A 20 6.45 -28.28 -1.83
C SER A 20 6.48 -26.96 -1.03
N ILE A 21 7.43 -26.06 -1.31
CA ILE A 21 7.52 -24.75 -0.63
C ILE A 21 6.39 -23.84 -1.11
N ARG A 22 5.55 -23.41 -0.16
CA ARG A 22 4.39 -22.54 -0.40
C ARG A 22 4.74 -21.07 -0.62
N CYS A 23 5.89 -20.63 -0.11
CA CYS A 23 6.36 -19.25 -0.20
C CYS A 23 7.65 -19.18 -1.03
N LEU A 24 7.51 -18.78 -2.30
CA LEU A 24 8.64 -18.60 -3.20
C LEU A 24 9.18 -17.18 -3.11
N ASN A 25 10.43 -17.03 -2.69
CA ASN A 25 11.11 -15.73 -2.66
C ASN A 25 12.18 -15.64 -3.77
N PHE A 26 11.95 -14.73 -4.71
CA PHE A 26 12.84 -14.45 -5.83
C PHE A 26 13.37 -13.02 -5.78
N ASN A 27 14.68 -12.88 -5.94
CA ASN A 27 15.35 -11.58 -5.97
C ASN A 27 16.13 -11.45 -7.28
N ILE A 28 15.79 -10.45 -8.10
CA ILE A 28 16.44 -10.22 -9.40
C ILE A 28 17.95 -9.97 -9.28
N CYS A 29 18.41 -9.39 -8.15
CA CYS A 29 19.83 -9.12 -7.90
C CYS A 29 20.66 -10.41 -7.81
N ALA A 30 20.04 -11.57 -7.58
CA ALA A 30 20.73 -12.87 -7.56
C ALA A 30 21.01 -13.43 -8.97
N PHE A 31 20.61 -12.71 -10.02
CA PHE A 31 20.70 -13.15 -11.41
C PHE A 31 21.51 -12.16 -12.26
N ARG A 32 22.27 -12.70 -13.20
CA ARG A 32 23.12 -11.90 -14.10
C ARG A 32 22.30 -11.01 -15.04
N THR A 33 21.12 -11.45 -15.46
CA THR A 33 20.25 -10.68 -16.36
C THR A 33 18.77 -10.82 -15.95
N PRO A 34 17.94 -9.79 -16.21
CA PRO A 34 16.49 -9.86 -15.98
C PRO A 34 15.79 -11.00 -16.74
N ARG A 35 16.32 -11.38 -17.91
CA ARG A 35 15.77 -12.48 -18.72
C ARG A 35 16.00 -13.84 -18.05
N LEU A 36 17.19 -14.07 -17.51
CA LEU A 36 17.48 -15.30 -16.75
C LEU A 36 16.62 -15.39 -15.49
N PHE A 37 16.40 -14.25 -14.82
CA PHE A 37 15.47 -14.18 -13.69
C PHE A 37 14.04 -14.57 -14.09
N ALA A 38 13.48 -13.98 -15.15
CA ALA A 38 12.14 -14.33 -15.60
C ALA A 38 12.01 -15.81 -15.99
N LYS A 39 13.01 -16.36 -16.69
CA LYS A 39 13.05 -17.79 -17.01
C LYS A 39 13.04 -18.64 -15.74
N PHE A 40 13.89 -18.31 -14.76
CA PHE A 40 13.94 -19.02 -13.49
C PHE A 40 12.62 -18.95 -12.72
N VAL A 41 11.96 -17.79 -12.67
CA VAL A 41 10.65 -17.66 -12.01
C VAL A 41 9.61 -18.52 -12.70
N LYS A 42 9.55 -18.49 -14.04
CA LYS A 42 8.65 -19.34 -14.83
C LYS A 42 8.87 -20.82 -14.53
N ASP A 43 10.13 -21.26 -14.64
CA ASP A 43 10.49 -22.66 -14.41
C ASP A 43 10.18 -23.07 -12.97
N ALA A 44 10.45 -22.22 -11.97
CA ALA A 44 10.13 -22.52 -10.58
C ALA A 44 8.62 -22.63 -10.31
N LEU A 45 7.80 -21.79 -10.93
CA LEU A 45 6.34 -21.83 -10.81
C LEU A 45 5.74 -23.07 -11.48
N SER A 46 6.28 -23.51 -12.62
CA SER A 46 5.77 -24.70 -13.32
C SER A 46 6.01 -26.01 -12.56
N HIS A 47 6.96 -26.01 -11.62
CA HIS A 47 7.27 -27.17 -10.76
C HIS A 47 6.57 -27.10 -9.40
N GLN A 48 5.80 -26.04 -9.10
CA GLN A 48 4.97 -26.04 -7.90
C GLN A 48 3.85 -27.07 -8.04
N ASN A 49 3.64 -27.83 -6.97
CA ASN A 49 2.54 -28.77 -6.92
C ASN A 49 1.22 -27.99 -6.81
N ASN A 50 0.44 -27.94 -7.90
CA ASN A 50 -0.75 -27.10 -8.10
C ASN A 50 -1.96 -27.41 -7.18
N HIS A 51 -1.80 -28.24 -6.15
CA HIS A 51 -2.88 -28.76 -5.33
C HIS A 51 -3.17 -27.97 -4.04
N VAL A 52 -2.53 -26.83 -3.80
CA VAL A 52 -2.57 -26.19 -2.46
C VAL A 52 -3.09 -24.76 -2.50
N GLU A 53 -4.04 -24.48 -1.60
CA GLU A 53 -4.85 -23.26 -1.48
C GLU A 53 -4.10 -21.97 -1.07
N GLU A 54 -2.78 -22.01 -0.88
CA GLU A 54 -1.97 -20.96 -0.22
C GLU A 54 -0.63 -20.66 -0.94
N SER A 55 -0.59 -20.64 -2.28
CA SER A 55 0.64 -20.26 -2.99
C SER A 55 0.94 -18.76 -2.83
N LYS A 56 2.13 -18.47 -2.31
CA LYS A 56 2.68 -17.14 -2.06
C LYS A 56 3.96 -16.91 -2.85
N VAL A 57 4.03 -15.80 -3.57
CA VAL A 57 5.20 -15.38 -4.33
C VAL A 57 5.67 -14.01 -3.85
N GLN A 58 6.95 -13.92 -3.50
CA GLN A 58 7.63 -12.67 -3.18
C GLN A 58 8.67 -12.37 -4.25
N LEU A 59 8.57 -11.21 -4.88
CA LEU A 59 9.50 -10.75 -5.90
C LEU A 59 10.17 -9.46 -5.45
N THR A 60 11.50 -9.46 -5.48
CA THR A 60 12.30 -8.24 -5.41
C THR A 60 12.80 -7.91 -6.81
N ILE A 61 12.35 -6.77 -7.33
CA ILE A 61 12.66 -6.26 -8.68
C ILE A 61 13.52 -5.00 -8.54
N THR A 62 14.36 -4.69 -9.51
CA THR A 62 15.14 -3.45 -9.56
C THR A 62 14.81 -2.67 -10.83
N GLY A 63 15.19 -1.39 -10.88
CA GLY A 63 15.06 -0.57 -12.09
C GLY A 63 15.83 -1.09 -13.33
N ALA A 64 16.62 -2.16 -13.22
CA ALA A 64 17.24 -2.82 -14.37
C ALA A 64 16.25 -3.72 -15.14
N ALA A 65 15.12 -4.09 -14.54
CA ALA A 65 14.10 -4.90 -15.20
C ALA A 65 13.29 -4.06 -16.19
N THR A 66 13.18 -4.53 -17.43
CA THR A 66 12.31 -3.89 -18.43
C THR A 66 10.83 -4.17 -18.12
N PRO A 67 9.90 -3.28 -18.52
CA PRO A 67 8.46 -3.53 -18.35
C PRO A 67 7.98 -4.86 -18.96
N SER A 68 8.58 -5.29 -20.07
CA SER A 68 8.29 -6.57 -20.72
C SER A 68 8.68 -7.79 -19.88
N VAL A 69 9.81 -7.72 -19.18
CA VAL A 69 10.27 -8.80 -18.27
C VAL A 69 9.31 -8.92 -17.10
N VAL A 70 8.91 -7.79 -16.54
CA VAL A 70 7.99 -7.74 -15.39
C VAL A 70 6.62 -8.25 -15.79
N LYS A 71 6.09 -7.79 -16.94
CA LYS A 71 4.84 -8.31 -17.52
C LYS A 71 4.88 -9.81 -17.71
N SER A 72 5.97 -10.35 -18.24
CA SER A 72 6.15 -11.80 -18.39
C SER A 72 6.06 -12.52 -17.05
N ILE A 73 6.75 -12.02 -16.02
CA ILE A 73 6.74 -12.61 -14.68
C ILE A 73 5.33 -12.58 -14.07
N VAL A 74 4.67 -11.42 -14.09
CA VAL A 74 3.31 -11.25 -13.54
C VAL A 74 2.32 -12.18 -14.24
N ASN A 75 2.37 -12.28 -15.57
CA ASN A 75 1.52 -13.20 -16.31
C ASN A 75 1.78 -14.66 -15.91
N ASN A 76 3.03 -15.06 -15.71
CA ASN A 76 3.34 -16.42 -15.25
C ASN A 76 2.81 -16.66 -13.83
N VAL A 77 2.91 -15.68 -12.93
CA VAL A 77 2.35 -15.77 -11.57
C VAL A 77 0.83 -16.01 -11.62
N TYR A 78 0.11 -15.26 -12.46
CA TYR A 78 -1.34 -15.40 -12.59
C TYR A 78 -1.77 -16.70 -13.29
N LEU A 79 -1.01 -17.14 -14.31
CA LEU A 79 -1.25 -18.42 -14.98
C LEU A 79 -1.14 -19.63 -14.04
N HIS A 80 -0.37 -19.52 -12.95
CA HIS A 80 -0.21 -20.58 -11.94
C HIS A 80 -1.10 -20.35 -10.71
N ASN A 81 -2.15 -19.52 -10.82
CA ASN A 81 -3.16 -19.29 -9.77
C ASN A 81 -2.58 -18.91 -8.40
N VAL A 82 -1.48 -18.15 -8.39
CA VAL A 82 -0.91 -17.62 -7.14
C VAL A 82 -1.92 -16.71 -6.47
N ARG A 83 -2.17 -16.93 -5.17
CA ARG A 83 -3.17 -16.19 -4.40
C ARG A 83 -2.59 -15.05 -3.56
N ASP A 84 -1.31 -15.13 -3.20
CA ASP A 84 -0.59 -14.06 -2.47
C ASP A 84 0.64 -13.61 -3.28
N LEU A 85 0.61 -12.35 -3.72
CA LEU A 85 1.71 -11.73 -4.47
C LEU A 85 2.26 -10.52 -3.71
N ASN A 86 3.53 -10.59 -3.33
CA ASN A 86 4.28 -9.46 -2.81
C ASN A 86 5.36 -9.04 -3.80
N MET A 87 5.34 -7.79 -4.22
CA MET A 87 6.38 -7.21 -5.06
C MET A 87 6.99 -5.98 -4.42
N THR A 88 8.30 -6.03 -4.26
CA THR A 88 9.11 -4.90 -3.81
C THR A 88 10.00 -4.42 -4.95
N TRP A 89 9.85 -3.16 -5.33
CA TRP A 89 10.69 -2.51 -6.31
C TRP A 89 11.83 -1.76 -5.62
N LEU A 90 13.05 -2.24 -5.79
CA LEU A 90 14.26 -1.53 -5.42
C LEU A 90 14.51 -0.45 -6.47
N THR A 91 14.07 0.76 -6.16
CA THR A 91 14.17 1.89 -7.06
C THR A 91 15.64 2.27 -7.26
N THR A 92 16.00 2.50 -8.52
CA THR A 92 17.14 3.35 -8.90
C THR A 92 16.57 4.76 -9.06
N ARG A 93 17.36 5.85 -8.96
CA ARG A 93 16.89 7.27 -8.99
C ARG A 93 16.00 7.70 -10.20
N LYS A 94 15.58 6.79 -11.05
CA LYS A 94 14.68 6.97 -12.20
C LYS A 94 13.24 6.65 -11.81
N PHE A 95 12.31 7.40 -12.40
CA PHE A 95 10.89 7.11 -12.35
C PHE A 95 10.57 5.80 -13.09
N HIS A 96 9.70 4.97 -12.52
CA HIS A 96 9.22 3.74 -13.16
C HIS A 96 7.71 3.66 -13.05
N GLN A 97 7.06 3.33 -14.17
CA GLN A 97 5.63 3.06 -14.20
C GLN A 97 5.41 1.54 -14.06
N PHE A 98 4.51 1.15 -13.17
CA PHE A 98 4.12 -0.24 -13.01
C PHE A 98 3.31 -0.70 -14.24
N PRO A 99 3.56 -1.91 -14.75
CA PRO A 99 2.83 -2.42 -15.90
C PRO A 99 1.35 -2.65 -15.54
N GLU A 100 0.44 -2.32 -16.45
CA GLU A 100 -1.02 -2.43 -16.22
C GLU A 100 -1.47 -3.84 -15.88
N CYS A 101 -0.82 -4.87 -16.43
CA CYS A 101 -1.12 -6.27 -16.14
C CYS A 101 -0.98 -6.61 -14.65
N LEU A 102 -0.27 -5.80 -13.87
CA LEU A 102 -0.20 -5.97 -12.44
C LEU A 102 -1.53 -5.72 -11.74
N PHE A 103 -2.37 -4.83 -12.27
CA PHE A 103 -3.57 -4.32 -11.59
C PHE A 103 -4.86 -5.01 -12.03
N SER A 104 -4.75 -6.26 -12.51
CA SER A 104 -5.88 -7.09 -12.90
C SER A 104 -5.59 -8.56 -12.61
N SER A 105 -6.41 -9.22 -11.80
CA SER A 105 -6.36 -10.68 -11.58
C SER A 105 -7.66 -11.18 -10.97
N ASP A 106 -8.17 -12.29 -11.49
CA ASP A 106 -9.42 -12.90 -11.01
C ASP A 106 -9.21 -13.85 -9.82
N THR A 107 -7.96 -14.26 -9.55
CA THR A 107 -7.63 -15.30 -8.55
C THR A 107 -6.86 -14.79 -7.35
N LEU A 108 -6.26 -13.60 -7.45
CA LEU A 108 -5.39 -13.05 -6.42
C LEU A 108 -6.21 -12.58 -5.21
N LYS A 109 -5.87 -13.10 -4.02
CA LYS A 109 -6.50 -12.74 -2.74
C LYS A 109 -5.72 -11.70 -1.95
N HIS A 110 -4.39 -11.72 -2.04
CA HIS A 110 -3.53 -10.79 -1.32
C HIS A 110 -2.51 -10.17 -2.26
N LEU A 111 -2.44 -8.83 -2.26
CA LEU A 111 -1.47 -8.07 -3.03
C LEU A 111 -0.71 -7.11 -2.12
N THR A 112 0.61 -7.19 -2.14
CA THR A 112 1.49 -6.17 -1.56
C THR A 112 2.38 -5.58 -2.63
N LEU A 113 2.33 -4.26 -2.80
CA LEU A 113 3.23 -3.51 -3.67
C LEU A 113 4.02 -2.52 -2.83
N ALA A 114 5.35 -2.57 -2.92
CA ALA A 114 6.23 -1.70 -2.18
C ALA A 114 7.31 -1.11 -3.09
N THR A 115 7.69 0.14 -2.84
CA THR A 115 8.92 0.70 -3.38
C THR A 115 9.95 0.88 -2.26
N GLY A 116 11.22 0.60 -2.57
CA GLY A 116 12.30 0.46 -1.60
C GLY A 116 13.01 1.76 -1.22
N ASP A 117 12.68 2.89 -1.85
CA ASP A 117 13.27 4.18 -1.50
C ASP A 117 12.23 5.31 -1.48
N GLN A 118 12.69 6.48 -1.03
CA GLN A 118 11.91 7.69 -0.92
C GLN A 118 11.90 8.52 -2.23
N SER A 119 12.38 7.96 -3.36
CA SER A 119 12.48 8.73 -4.62
C SER A 119 11.12 9.13 -5.19
N PHE A 120 10.02 8.51 -4.75
CA PHE A 120 8.66 8.94 -5.09
C PHE A 120 8.37 10.40 -4.71
N TYR A 121 9.12 11.01 -3.78
CA TYR A 121 9.03 12.45 -3.50
C TYR A 121 9.54 13.35 -4.62
N LEU A 122 10.43 12.83 -5.48
CA LEU A 122 11.05 13.59 -6.56
C LEU A 122 10.15 13.65 -7.80
N HIS A 123 9.17 12.76 -7.88
CA HIS A 123 8.33 12.60 -9.06
C HIS A 123 6.94 13.16 -8.77
N LYS A 124 6.47 14.04 -9.66
CA LYS A 124 5.13 14.65 -9.58
C LYS A 124 4.03 13.79 -10.21
N ALA A 125 4.40 12.61 -10.70
CA ALA A 125 3.54 11.73 -11.47
C ALA A 125 3.34 10.39 -10.75
N SER A 126 2.16 9.84 -10.89
CA SER A 126 1.77 8.54 -10.37
C SER A 126 2.52 7.41 -11.08
N CYS A 127 3.04 6.46 -10.31
CA CYS A 127 3.69 5.28 -10.85
C CYS A 127 2.69 4.17 -11.23
N ILE A 128 1.40 4.36 -10.97
CA ILE A 128 0.35 3.35 -11.17
C ILE A 128 -0.65 3.78 -12.26
N PRO A 129 -1.37 2.83 -12.87
CA PRO A 129 -2.51 3.16 -13.72
C PRO A 129 -3.60 3.86 -12.91
N LYS A 130 -4.14 4.95 -13.47
CA LYS A 130 -5.22 5.77 -12.87
C LYS A 130 -6.62 5.26 -13.20
N VAL A 131 -6.73 3.98 -13.56
CA VAL A 131 -8.00 3.30 -13.84
C VAL A 131 -8.34 2.38 -12.68
N ALA A 132 -9.63 2.08 -12.49
CA ALA A 132 -10.06 1.13 -11.46
C ALA A 132 -9.42 -0.25 -11.65
N TRP A 133 -8.80 -0.76 -10.59
CA TRP A 133 -8.07 -2.02 -10.59
C TRP A 133 -9.02 -3.21 -10.52
N ASN A 134 -8.84 -4.18 -11.41
CA ASN A 134 -9.78 -5.28 -11.56
C ASN A 134 -9.36 -6.50 -10.73
N PHE A 135 -9.76 -6.52 -9.47
CA PHE A 135 -9.45 -7.62 -8.57
C PHE A 135 -10.68 -8.14 -7.83
N PRO A 136 -11.57 -8.90 -8.50
CA PRO A 136 -12.81 -9.37 -7.89
C PRO A 136 -12.57 -10.28 -6.67
N ALA A 137 -11.49 -11.05 -6.61
CA ALA A 137 -11.20 -11.97 -5.51
C ALA A 137 -10.29 -11.39 -4.40
N LEU A 138 -9.85 -10.14 -4.52
CA LEU A 138 -8.86 -9.56 -3.61
C LEU A 138 -9.48 -9.20 -2.26
N GLU A 139 -8.92 -9.78 -1.21
CA GLU A 139 -9.33 -9.60 0.19
C GLU A 139 -8.40 -8.62 0.92
N THR A 140 -7.11 -8.62 0.58
CA THR A 140 -6.10 -7.76 1.23
C THR A 140 -5.24 -7.02 0.21
N LEU A 141 -5.13 -5.69 0.37
CA LEU A 141 -4.27 -4.83 -0.42
C LEU A 141 -3.35 -4.00 0.48
N CYS A 142 -2.04 -4.07 0.23
CA CYS A 142 -1.04 -3.24 0.90
C CYS A 142 -0.18 -2.49 -0.12
N LEU A 143 -0.27 -1.17 -0.11
CA LEU A 143 0.57 -0.27 -0.91
C LEU A 143 1.57 0.43 0.02
N ARG A 144 2.85 0.37 -0.31
CA ARG A 144 3.92 0.97 0.48
C ARG A 144 4.79 1.90 -0.35
N SER A 145 4.96 3.14 0.10
CA SER A 145 5.86 4.11 -0.53
C SER A 145 5.52 4.39 -2.01
N MET A 146 4.24 4.57 -2.33
CA MET A 146 3.76 4.77 -3.71
C MET A 146 3.19 6.17 -3.93
N HIS A 147 3.31 6.70 -5.16
CA HIS A 147 2.66 7.95 -5.57
C HIS A 147 1.30 7.65 -6.22
N LEU A 148 0.21 8.08 -5.58
CA LEU A 148 -1.17 7.83 -5.98
C LEU A 148 -1.78 9.11 -6.53
N GLY A 149 -2.12 9.13 -7.82
CA GLY A 149 -2.65 10.30 -8.52
C GLY A 149 -1.59 11.31 -8.96
N ASP A 150 -2.00 12.26 -9.80
CA ASP A 150 -1.19 13.35 -10.31
C ASP A 150 -1.66 14.70 -9.78
N LYS A 151 -0.76 15.70 -9.79
CA LYS A 151 -1.15 17.07 -9.45
C LYS A 151 -2.18 17.59 -10.46
N GLY A 152 -3.35 17.97 -9.97
CA GLY A 152 -4.45 18.51 -10.77
C GLY A 152 -5.56 17.49 -11.06
N ASP A 153 -5.41 16.23 -10.64
CA ASP A 153 -6.50 15.26 -10.71
C ASP A 153 -7.63 15.70 -9.76
N GLU A 154 -8.86 15.78 -10.29
CA GLU A 154 -10.06 16.16 -9.52
C GLU A 154 -10.49 15.05 -8.57
N SER A 155 -10.45 13.80 -9.03
CA SER A 155 -10.78 12.64 -8.21
C SER A 155 -10.06 11.39 -8.70
N LEU A 156 -9.82 10.45 -7.79
CA LEU A 156 -9.23 9.15 -8.11
C LEU A 156 -9.94 8.05 -7.33
N ASP A 157 -10.43 7.03 -8.05
CA ASP A 157 -10.96 5.78 -7.48
C ASP A 157 -10.21 4.60 -8.11
N LEU A 158 -9.42 3.90 -7.29
CA LEU A 158 -8.64 2.74 -7.71
C LEU A 158 -9.33 1.41 -7.39
N PHE A 159 -10.31 1.40 -6.48
CA PHE A 159 -10.75 0.18 -5.78
C PHE A 159 -12.20 -0.21 -6.05
N SER A 160 -12.95 0.57 -6.83
CA SER A 160 -14.37 0.28 -7.17
C SER A 160 -14.65 -1.12 -7.72
N LYS A 161 -13.66 -1.81 -8.32
CA LYS A 161 -13.81 -3.21 -8.81
C LYS A 161 -13.24 -4.27 -7.85
N CYS A 162 -12.70 -3.87 -6.70
CA CYS A 162 -12.19 -4.75 -5.66
C CYS A 162 -13.31 -5.11 -4.66
N VAL A 163 -14.37 -5.76 -5.15
CA VAL A 163 -15.64 -5.91 -4.41
C VAL A 163 -15.54 -6.71 -3.11
N ASN A 164 -14.53 -7.57 -2.98
CA ASN A 164 -14.30 -8.41 -1.79
C ASN A 164 -13.19 -7.87 -0.86
N LEU A 165 -12.72 -6.63 -1.07
CA LEU A 165 -11.61 -6.06 -0.31
C LEU A 165 -12.01 -5.80 1.15
N ARG A 166 -11.34 -6.47 2.08
CA ARG A 166 -11.55 -6.37 3.54
C ARG A 166 -10.48 -5.55 4.25
N ASP A 167 -9.25 -5.65 3.77
CA ASP A 167 -8.08 -5.01 4.38
C ASP A 167 -7.36 -4.12 3.37
N LEU A 168 -7.37 -2.80 3.61
CA LEU A 168 -6.64 -1.82 2.82
C LEU A 168 -5.59 -1.11 3.66
N THR A 169 -4.33 -1.19 3.22
CA THR A 169 -3.21 -0.47 3.83
C THR A 169 -2.51 0.43 2.82
N LEU A 170 -2.53 1.74 3.07
CA LEU A 170 -1.77 2.76 2.38
C LEU A 170 -0.68 3.26 3.33
N HIS A 171 0.54 2.76 3.19
CA HIS A 171 1.65 3.08 4.09
C HIS A 171 2.72 3.90 3.39
N ASN A 172 3.04 5.07 3.94
CA ASN A 172 4.02 5.99 3.39
C ASN A 172 3.71 6.42 1.93
N CYS A 173 2.44 6.45 1.54
CA CYS A 173 2.01 6.84 0.19
C CYS A 173 1.94 8.36 0.03
N CYS A 174 2.20 8.85 -1.18
CA CYS A 174 2.11 10.26 -1.55
C CYS A 174 0.89 10.50 -2.44
N MET A 175 0.00 11.40 -2.04
CA MET A 175 -1.22 11.81 -2.78
C MET A 175 -1.19 13.31 -3.09
N TYR A 176 0.01 13.86 -3.29
CA TYR A 176 0.19 15.30 -3.43
C TYR A 176 -0.49 15.84 -4.70
N GLY A 177 -1.36 16.83 -4.52
CA GLY A 177 -2.02 17.54 -5.61
C GLY A 177 -3.29 16.87 -6.14
N LEU A 178 -3.73 15.78 -5.51
CA LEU A 178 -5.04 15.16 -5.73
C LEU A 178 -6.09 15.88 -4.87
N LYS A 179 -7.24 16.21 -5.46
CA LYS A 179 -8.35 16.82 -4.70
C LYS A 179 -9.12 15.78 -3.89
N ILE A 180 -9.66 14.75 -4.54
CA ILE A 180 -10.47 13.71 -3.88
C ILE A 180 -9.86 12.34 -4.11
N PHE A 181 -9.58 11.60 -3.05
CA PHE A 181 -9.24 10.18 -3.12
C PHE A 181 -10.42 9.34 -2.61
N ASN A 182 -11.04 8.57 -3.49
CA ASN A 182 -12.20 7.75 -3.18
C ASN A 182 -11.76 6.33 -2.77
N ILE A 183 -12.30 5.85 -1.66
CA ILE A 183 -12.20 4.48 -1.19
C ILE A 183 -13.62 3.90 -1.15
N CYS A 184 -14.04 3.32 -2.27
CA CYS A 184 -15.33 2.67 -2.44
C CYS A 184 -15.16 1.16 -2.29
N ALA A 185 -15.32 0.64 -1.07
CA ALA A 185 -15.09 -0.78 -0.77
C ALA A 185 -16.13 -1.27 0.26
N PRO A 186 -17.24 -1.89 -0.18
CA PRO A 186 -18.38 -2.19 0.69
C PRO A 186 -18.08 -3.23 1.78
N GLU A 187 -17.15 -4.16 1.50
CA GLU A 187 -16.72 -5.22 2.42
C GLU A 187 -15.52 -4.83 3.29
N LEU A 188 -15.06 -3.57 3.22
CA LEU A 188 -13.86 -3.14 3.92
C LEU A 188 -14.10 -3.06 5.43
N THR A 189 -13.36 -3.86 6.19
CA THR A 189 -13.41 -3.92 7.66
C THR A 189 -12.22 -3.21 8.30
N ASN A 190 -11.07 -3.20 7.63
CA ASN A 190 -9.82 -2.63 8.13
C ASN A 190 -9.21 -1.64 7.14
N LEU A 191 -9.05 -0.39 7.58
CA LEU A 191 -8.44 0.67 6.78
C LEU A 191 -7.24 1.26 7.51
N THR A 192 -6.07 1.22 6.87
CA THR A 192 -4.87 1.92 7.33
C THR A 192 -4.45 2.98 6.33
N ILE A 193 -4.44 4.25 6.74
CA ILE A 193 -3.98 5.38 5.92
C ILE A 193 -2.86 6.11 6.66
N ARG A 194 -1.62 5.87 6.25
CA ARG A 194 -0.43 6.59 6.72
C ARG A 194 0.25 7.24 5.54
N ALA A 195 -0.19 8.43 5.16
CA ALA A 195 0.35 9.12 3.99
C ALA A 195 1.51 10.06 4.35
N THR A 196 2.38 10.29 3.38
CA THR A 196 3.42 11.33 3.44
C THR A 196 2.87 12.67 3.02
N SER A 197 1.87 12.66 2.15
CA SER A 197 1.07 13.80 1.71
C SER A 197 -0.36 13.32 1.47
N TYR A 198 -1.31 14.11 1.96
CA TYR A 198 -2.73 13.83 1.83
C TYR A 198 -3.32 14.55 0.61
N PRO A 199 -4.39 14.01 -0.01
CA PRO A 199 -5.22 14.78 -0.92
C PRO A 199 -5.97 15.88 -0.13
N ASP A 200 -6.70 16.76 -0.82
CA ASP A 200 -7.55 17.73 -0.11
C ASP A 200 -8.64 17.00 0.71
N VAL A 201 -9.22 15.91 0.20
CA VAL A 201 -10.21 15.06 0.89
C VAL A 201 -9.99 13.58 0.54
N VAL A 202 -10.09 12.71 1.55
CA VAL A 202 -10.26 11.26 1.40
C VAL A 202 -11.73 10.92 1.66
N HIS A 203 -12.42 10.47 0.63
CA HIS A 203 -13.81 10.06 0.73
C HIS A 203 -13.88 8.55 0.91
N VAL A 204 -14.53 8.09 1.99
CA VAL A 204 -14.59 6.68 2.35
C VAL A 204 -16.04 6.22 2.36
N VAL A 205 -16.36 5.23 1.51
CA VAL A 205 -17.64 4.53 1.46
C VAL A 205 -17.38 3.06 1.81
N ALA A 206 -17.48 2.78 3.11
CA ALA A 206 -17.18 1.47 3.70
C ALA A 206 -18.08 1.22 4.93
N PRO A 207 -19.34 0.79 4.73
CA PRO A 207 -20.33 0.68 5.81
C PRO A 207 -19.99 -0.38 6.88
N LYS A 208 -19.12 -1.34 6.53
CA LYS A 208 -18.65 -2.41 7.42
C LYS A 208 -17.31 -2.09 8.09
N LEU A 209 -16.82 -0.85 8.00
CA LEU A 209 -15.51 -0.49 8.54
C LEU A 209 -15.53 -0.55 10.07
N GLU A 210 -14.74 -1.46 10.65
CA GLU A 210 -14.61 -1.68 12.09
C GLU A 210 -13.35 -1.04 12.66
N ASN A 211 -12.24 -1.06 11.89
CA ASN A 211 -10.94 -0.59 12.35
C ASN A 211 -10.35 0.45 11.39
N LEU A 212 -10.04 1.63 11.93
CA LEU A 212 -9.34 2.70 11.23
C LEU A 212 -8.00 2.98 11.90
N THR A 213 -6.90 2.85 11.16
CA THR A 213 -5.58 3.35 11.58
C THR A 213 -5.18 4.50 10.67
N ALA A 214 -4.96 5.69 11.23
CA ALA A 214 -4.58 6.86 10.46
C ALA A 214 -3.37 7.59 11.06
N SER A 215 -2.62 8.30 10.22
CA SER A 215 -1.65 9.29 10.70
C SER A 215 -2.08 10.70 10.34
N VAL A 216 -1.92 11.64 11.26
CA VAL A 216 -2.00 13.07 10.97
C VAL A 216 -0.58 13.54 10.67
N ARG A 217 -0.39 14.24 9.57
CA ARG A 217 0.89 14.84 9.19
C ARG A 217 0.60 16.22 8.60
N GLY A 218 1.40 17.20 8.98
CA GLY A 218 1.41 18.51 8.32
C GLY A 218 2.39 18.46 7.17
N THR A 219 1.92 18.60 5.93
CA THR A 219 2.83 18.84 4.80
C THR A 219 3.09 20.32 4.63
N ILE A 220 4.35 20.72 4.63
CA ILE A 220 4.76 22.09 4.32
C ILE A 220 4.85 22.20 2.79
N ASN A 221 3.79 22.66 2.14
CA ASN A 221 3.89 23.06 0.74
C ASN A 221 4.75 24.33 0.65
N ARG A 222 5.86 24.30 -0.09
CA ARG A 222 6.69 25.50 -0.27
C ARG A 222 5.90 26.55 -1.06
N PHE A 223 5.46 27.58 -0.33
CA PHE A 223 4.88 28.86 -0.78
C PHE A 223 3.62 28.82 -1.68
N PRO A 224 2.45 29.25 -1.17
CA PRO A 224 2.15 29.51 0.25
C PRO A 224 2.13 28.21 1.06
N PHE A 225 2.51 28.29 2.34
CA PHE A 225 2.52 27.15 3.27
C PHE A 225 1.10 26.66 3.58
N LYS A 226 0.53 25.83 2.69
CA LYS A 226 -0.73 25.12 2.93
C LYS A 226 -0.43 23.83 3.69
N TYR A 227 -0.87 23.76 4.95
CA TYR A 227 -0.85 22.53 5.74
C TYR A 227 -2.01 21.66 5.29
N VAL A 228 -1.71 20.52 4.68
CA VAL A 228 -2.71 19.51 4.32
C VAL A 228 -2.54 18.35 5.28
N SER A 229 -3.66 17.87 5.82
CA SER A 229 -3.73 16.72 6.73
C SER A 229 -4.85 15.81 6.27
N LEU A 230 -4.98 14.64 6.89
CA LEU A 230 -6.06 13.72 6.58
C LEU A 230 -7.41 14.40 6.85
N GLN A 231 -8.17 14.64 5.78
CA GLN A 231 -9.56 15.07 5.83
C GLN A 231 -10.43 13.92 5.34
N LEU A 232 -11.20 13.32 6.24
CA LEU A 232 -12.16 12.28 5.89
C LEU A 232 -13.51 12.92 5.56
N SER A 233 -14.09 12.66 4.39
CA SER A 233 -15.54 12.78 4.21
C SER A 233 -16.15 11.40 4.43
N THR A 234 -17.17 11.35 5.27
CA THR A 234 -17.70 10.10 5.81
C THR A 234 -19.19 10.03 5.57
N GLU A 235 -19.61 8.97 4.88
CA GLU A 235 -20.96 8.44 4.92
C GLU A 235 -20.78 6.96 5.36
N GLY A 236 -21.20 6.59 6.58
CA GLY A 236 -21.19 5.19 7.01
C GLY A 236 -20.03 4.70 7.89
N PHE A 237 -19.61 5.48 8.89
CA PHE A 237 -18.80 4.97 10.02
C PHE A 237 -19.67 4.45 11.17
N ASP A 238 -20.82 3.87 10.85
CA ASP A 238 -21.79 3.36 11.83
C ASP A 238 -21.26 2.11 12.54
N SER A 239 -20.41 1.33 11.87
CA SER A 239 -19.80 0.09 12.38
C SER A 239 -18.42 0.31 13.03
N LEU A 240 -17.93 1.55 13.09
CA LEU A 240 -16.54 1.83 13.48
C LEU A 240 -16.32 1.58 14.97
N GLU A 241 -15.49 0.59 15.30
CA GLU A 241 -15.25 0.18 16.69
C GLU A 241 -13.94 0.73 17.24
N LYS A 242 -12.87 0.71 16.43
CA LYS A 242 -11.52 1.06 16.89
C LYS A 242 -10.84 2.02 15.93
N VAL A 243 -10.37 3.12 16.49
CA VAL A 243 -9.56 4.12 15.82
C VAL A 243 -8.18 4.17 16.46
N ASN A 244 -7.14 4.10 15.64
CA ASN A 244 -5.75 4.33 16.03
C ASN A 244 -5.21 5.54 15.27
N LEU A 245 -5.00 6.65 15.97
CA LEU A 245 -4.40 7.85 15.42
C LEU A 245 -2.97 8.00 15.88
N SER A 246 -2.13 8.42 14.95
CA SER A 246 -0.74 8.79 15.21
C SER A 246 -0.46 10.16 14.63
N LEU A 247 0.36 10.96 15.29
CA LEU A 247 0.90 12.18 14.72
C LEU A 247 2.30 11.90 14.17
N SER A 248 2.59 12.36 12.96
CA SER A 248 3.91 12.23 12.32
C SER A 248 4.50 13.62 12.10
N MET A 249 5.77 13.80 12.47
CA MET A 249 6.51 15.07 12.39
C MET A 249 5.90 16.21 13.24
N PRO A 250 5.72 16.01 14.56
CA PRO A 250 5.05 16.99 15.44
C PRO A 250 5.83 18.30 15.65
N TYR A 251 7.13 18.33 15.34
CA TYR A 251 8.04 19.43 15.65
C TYR A 251 7.80 20.72 14.84
N TYR A 252 6.96 20.67 13.79
CA TYR A 252 6.61 21.83 12.98
C TYR A 252 5.25 22.40 13.43
N GLU A 253 5.28 23.43 14.28
CA GLU A 253 4.10 24.21 14.70
C GLU A 253 2.95 23.39 15.35
N PRO A 254 3.14 22.84 16.57
CA PRO A 254 2.16 21.99 17.26
C PRO A 254 0.76 22.61 17.38
N LYS A 255 0.68 23.94 17.55
CA LYS A 255 -0.60 24.66 17.64
C LYS A 255 -1.50 24.47 16.41
N ARG A 256 -0.93 24.22 15.22
CA ARG A 256 -1.72 24.01 13.99
C ARG A 256 -2.37 22.63 13.91
N PHE A 257 -1.83 21.66 14.63
CA PHE A 257 -2.40 20.31 14.66
C PHE A 257 -3.66 20.24 15.52
N PHE A 258 -3.82 21.12 16.50
CA PHE A 258 -4.95 21.07 17.42
C PHE A 258 -6.32 21.17 16.72
N PRO A 259 -6.60 22.18 15.85
CA PRO A 259 -7.88 22.25 15.14
C PRO A 259 -8.13 21.04 14.22
N LEU A 260 -7.06 20.50 13.64
CA LEU A 260 -7.13 19.34 12.75
C LEU A 260 -7.53 18.07 13.54
N LEU A 261 -6.84 17.84 14.65
CA LEU A 261 -7.16 16.74 15.57
C LEU A 261 -8.58 16.86 16.12
N LEU A 262 -9.01 18.06 16.52
CA LEU A 262 -10.38 18.29 17.00
C LEU A 262 -11.42 17.96 15.91
N SER A 263 -11.19 18.37 14.66
CA SER A 263 -12.09 18.05 13.55
C SER A 263 -12.16 16.55 13.26
N LEU A 264 -11.04 15.83 13.43
CA LEU A 264 -10.99 14.38 13.28
C LEU A 264 -11.71 13.67 14.43
N PHE A 265 -11.52 14.10 15.68
CA PHE A 265 -12.23 13.54 16.83
C PHE A 265 -13.74 13.72 16.72
N GLN A 266 -14.20 14.89 16.25
CA GLN A 266 -15.61 15.13 15.99
C GLN A 266 -16.18 14.18 14.92
N LYS A 267 -15.43 13.90 13.85
CA LYS A 267 -15.85 12.95 12.82
C LYS A 267 -15.85 11.49 13.29
N LEU A 268 -15.01 11.16 14.27
CA LEU A 268 -14.81 9.79 14.77
C LEU A 268 -15.48 9.56 16.13
N HIS A 269 -16.41 10.43 16.53
CA HIS A 269 -17.01 10.47 17.86
C HIS A 269 -17.80 9.20 18.24
N SER A 270 -18.26 8.42 17.25
CA SER A 270 -19.02 7.18 17.45
C SER A 270 -18.15 5.97 17.81
N THR A 271 -16.82 6.10 17.73
CA THR A 271 -15.87 5.00 17.94
C THR A 271 -15.85 4.53 19.40
N LYS A 272 -15.82 3.21 19.64
CA LYS A 272 -15.72 2.62 20.99
C LYS A 272 -14.33 2.78 21.62
N TYR A 273 -13.28 2.58 20.83
CA TYR A 273 -11.89 2.63 21.29
C TYR A 273 -11.08 3.63 20.46
N LEU A 274 -10.61 4.69 21.11
CA LEU A 274 -9.68 5.64 20.52
C LEU A 274 -8.29 5.44 21.12
N VAL A 275 -7.34 5.01 20.29
CA VAL A 275 -5.92 4.91 20.62
C VAL A 275 -5.19 6.09 19.96
N ILE A 276 -4.46 6.86 20.76
CA ILE A 276 -3.64 7.97 20.31
C ILE A 276 -2.19 7.76 20.74
N ASN A 277 -1.23 8.22 19.94
CA ASN A 277 0.18 8.16 20.31
C ASN A 277 0.62 9.35 21.20
N LEU A 278 1.82 9.25 21.77
CA LEU A 278 2.39 10.25 22.69
C LEU A 278 2.44 11.65 22.07
N ASP A 279 2.79 11.75 20.79
CA ASP A 279 2.88 13.04 20.08
C ASP A 279 1.53 13.78 20.06
N ILE A 280 0.40 13.08 19.90
CA ILE A 280 -0.94 13.69 19.98
C ILE A 280 -1.20 14.21 21.40
N ILE A 281 -0.84 13.42 22.41
CA ILE A 281 -1.02 13.79 23.82
C ILE A 281 -0.22 15.07 24.12
N GLU A 282 1.03 15.15 23.69
CA GLU A 282 1.87 16.34 23.85
C GLU A 282 1.25 17.58 23.19
N VAL A 283 0.75 17.47 21.96
CA VAL A 283 0.09 18.61 21.29
C VAL A 283 -1.16 19.07 22.04
N LEU A 284 -1.98 18.15 22.55
CA LEU A 284 -3.17 18.48 23.32
C LEU A 284 -2.80 19.19 24.63
N ILE A 285 -1.80 18.67 25.35
CA ILE A 285 -1.30 19.25 26.60
C ILE A 285 -0.72 20.65 26.37
N LEU A 286 0.18 20.82 25.38
CA LEU A 286 0.79 22.11 25.06
C LEU A 286 -0.26 23.17 24.73
N THR A 287 -1.31 22.79 24.01
CA THR A 287 -2.39 23.73 23.64
C THR A 287 -3.22 24.13 24.85
N LEU A 288 -3.52 23.20 25.77
CA LEU A 288 -4.22 23.50 27.03
C LEU A 288 -3.40 24.44 27.91
N PHE A 289 -2.09 24.19 28.08
CA PHE A 289 -1.22 25.09 28.84
C PHE A 289 -1.20 26.51 28.26
N LEU A 290 -1.17 26.65 26.94
CA LEU A 290 -1.19 27.96 26.28
C LEU A 290 -2.52 28.70 26.46
N LEU A 291 -3.64 28.00 26.64
CA LEU A 291 -4.95 28.61 26.92
C LEU A 291 -5.09 29.09 28.36
N TYR A 292 -4.35 28.51 29.30
CA TYR A 292 -4.39 28.88 30.73
C TYR A 292 -3.37 29.95 31.13
N VAL A 293 -2.38 30.23 30.28
CA VAL A 293 -1.29 31.18 30.55
C VAL A 293 -1.43 32.48 29.73
N ALA A 294 -2.42 32.55 28.83
CA ALA A 294 -2.77 33.75 28.06
C ALA A 294 -4.00 34.44 28.64
#